data_AF-A0A9C8RIM2-F1
#
_entry.id   AF-A0A9C8RIM2-F1
#
_cell.length_a   1.000
_cell.length_b   1.000
_cell.length_c   1.000
_cell.angle_alpha   90.00
_cell.angle_beta   90.00
_cell.angle_gamma   90.00
#
_symmetry.space_group_name_H-M   'P 1'
#
loop_
_entity.id
_entity.type
_entity.pdbx_description
1 polymer ?
#
loop_
_entity_poly.entity_id
_entity_poly.type
_entity_poly.pdbx_seq_one_letter_code
_entity_poly.pdbx_strand_id
1 'polypeptide(L)'
;MDKIEFTRQEKELMAQKVKVYFRDELNQDIGGFDAEFLVDFFAREMGGFFYNRGLYDAEALITEKVSEISDQLLELEKPVSLS
;
A
#
# COMPACT_ATOMS: atom_id res chain seq x y z
N MET A 1 -12.64 -8.87 3.53
CA MET A 1 -11.58 -7.84 3.55
C MET A 1 -11.97 -6.92 4.69
N ASP A 2 -11.16 -6.85 5.75
CA ASP A 2 -11.47 -5.94 6.83
C ASP A 2 -11.41 -4.52 6.29
N LYS A 3 -12.36 -3.69 6.74
CA LYS A 3 -12.47 -2.31 6.30
C LYS A 3 -11.16 -1.60 6.70
N ILE A 4 -10.51 -0.93 5.75
CA ILE A 4 -9.37 -0.06 6.06
C ILE A 4 -9.94 1.09 6.88
N GLU A 5 -9.63 1.09 8.18
CA GLU A 5 -10.05 2.13 9.11
C GLU A 5 -8.88 3.07 9.37
N PHE A 6 -9.13 4.36 9.20
CA PHE A 6 -8.16 5.41 9.48
C PHE A 6 -8.49 6.07 10.81
N THR A 7 -7.47 6.48 11.55
CA THR A 7 -7.65 7.35 12.71
C THR A 7 -8.23 8.70 12.29
N ARG A 8 -8.85 9.41 13.24
CA ARG A 8 -9.40 10.74 12.99
C ARG A 8 -8.35 11.71 12.45
N GLN A 9 -7.13 11.65 13.00
CA GLN A 9 -6.00 12.50 12.60
C GLN A 9 -5.56 12.21 11.16
N GLU A 10 -5.51 10.93 10.77
CA GLU A 10 -5.20 10.55 9.39
C GLU A 10 -6.29 11.02 8.42
N LYS A 11 -7.58 10.89 8.78
CA LYS A 11 -8.70 11.42 7.99
C LYS A 11 -8.63 12.94 7.82
N GLU A 12 -8.39 13.68 8.89
CA GLU A 12 -8.23 15.14 8.84
C GLU A 12 -7.08 15.55 7.89
N LEU A 13 -5.95 14.84 7.96
CA LEU A 13 -4.80 15.09 7.07
C LEU A 13 -5.11 14.76 5.60
N MET A 14 -5.79 13.65 5.34
CA MET A 14 -6.21 13.27 3.99
C MET A 14 -7.22 14.26 3.43
N ALA A 15 -8.21 14.67 4.21
CA ALA A 15 -9.20 15.67 3.83
C ALA A 15 -8.54 17.01 3.50
N GLN A 16 -7.57 17.46 4.31
CA GLN A 16 -6.77 18.66 4.03
C GLN A 16 -6.08 18.56 2.65
N LYS A 17 -5.50 17.41 2.30
CA LYS A 17 -4.87 17.20 0.99
C LYS A 17 -5.88 17.25 -0.15
N VAL A 18 -7.05 16.64 0.02
CA VAL A 18 -8.14 16.69 -0.97
C VAL A 18 -8.60 18.14 -1.19
N LYS A 19 -8.80 18.91 -0.11
CA LYS A 19 -9.15 20.33 -0.20
C LYS A 19 -8.13 21.15 -0.99
N VAL A 20 -6.85 20.96 -0.69
CA VAL A 20 -5.75 21.65 -1.38
C VAL A 20 -5.76 21.32 -2.86
N TYR A 21 -5.92 20.05 -3.24
CA TYR A 21 -6.01 19.66 -4.65
C TYR A 21 -7.22 20.29 -5.35
N PHE A 22 -8.41 20.27 -4.74
CA PHE A 22 -9.60 20.89 -5.31
C PHE A 22 -9.42 22.39 -5.55
N ARG A 23 -8.80 23.09 -4.59
CA ARG A 23 -8.53 24.51 -4.72
C ARG A 23 -7.50 24.78 -5.82
N ASP A 24 -6.38 24.08 -5.79
CA ASP A 24 -5.21 24.43 -6.63
C ASP A 24 -5.37 23.93 -8.07
N GLU A 25 -5.95 22.73 -8.26
CA GLU A 25 -6.04 22.08 -9.57
C GLU A 25 -7.42 22.23 -10.22
N LEU A 26 -8.48 22.35 -9.41
CA LEU A 26 -9.86 22.41 -9.90
C LEU A 26 -10.52 23.79 -9.69
N ASN A 27 -9.83 24.72 -9.02
CA ASN A 27 -10.34 26.05 -8.65
C ASN A 27 -11.69 25.98 -7.90
N GLN A 28 -11.83 24.97 -7.02
CA GLN A 28 -13.01 24.74 -6.19
C GLN A 28 -12.63 24.75 -4.71
N ASP A 29 -13.31 25.57 -3.91
CA ASP A 29 -13.18 25.52 -2.45
C ASP A 29 -14.28 24.61 -1.89
N ILE A 30 -13.88 23.54 -1.19
CA ILE A 30 -14.79 22.55 -0.62
C ILE A 30 -14.69 22.53 0.91
N GLY A 31 -15.79 22.19 1.57
CA GLY A 31 -15.86 22.07 3.02
C GLY A 31 -15.00 20.91 3.57
N GLY A 32 -14.71 20.95 4.88
CA GLY A 32 -14.02 19.84 5.57
C GLY A 32 -14.81 18.54 5.51
N PHE A 33 -16.13 18.60 5.74
CA PHE A 33 -17.00 17.43 5.66
C PHE A 33 -17.06 16.84 4.24
N ASP A 34 -17.17 17.67 3.20
CA ASP A 34 -17.16 17.20 1.81
C ASP A 34 -15.85 16.49 1.46
N ALA A 35 -14.72 17.04 1.90
CA ALA A 35 -13.42 16.44 1.71
C ALA A 35 -13.28 15.09 2.46
N GLU A 36 -13.78 14.99 3.69
CA GLU A 36 -13.80 13.72 4.43
C GLU A 36 -14.68 12.67 3.73
N PHE A 37 -15.85 13.05 3.20
CA PHE A 37 -16.69 12.15 2.43
C PHE A 37 -16.01 11.65 1.15
N LEU A 38 -15.25 12.50 0.47
CA LEU A 38 -14.46 12.10 -0.69
C LEU A 38 -13.35 11.12 -0.29
N VAL A 39 -12.67 11.34 0.83
CA VAL A 39 -11.67 10.39 1.35
C VAL A 39 -12.32 9.02 1.61
N ASP A 40 -13.48 8.99 2.28
CA ASP A 40 -14.20 7.75 2.56
C ASP A 40 -14.68 7.05 1.27
N PHE A 41 -15.13 7.83 0.29
CA PHE A 41 -15.49 7.32 -1.03
C PHE A 41 -14.28 6.69 -1.73
N PHE A 42 -13.15 7.38 -1.84
CA PHE A 42 -11.96 6.85 -2.49
C PHE A 42 -11.39 5.62 -1.76
N ALA A 43 -11.39 5.62 -0.42
CA ALA A 43 -10.97 4.46 0.35
C ALA A 43 -11.82 3.23 0.03
N ARG A 44 -13.14 3.39 -0.11
CA ARG A 44 -14.06 2.29 -0.43
C ARG A 44 -13.94 1.81 -1.87
N GLU A 45 -13.93 2.72 -2.84
CA GLU A 45 -13.98 2.36 -4.27
C GLU A 45 -12.59 2.04 -4.84
N MET A 46 -11.54 2.70 -4.35
CA MET A 46 -10.19 2.63 -4.92
C MET A 46 -9.17 1.97 -3.99
N GLY A 47 -9.43 1.92 -2.67
CA GLY A 47 -8.47 1.44 -1.67
C GLY A 47 -7.94 0.03 -1.94
N GLY A 48 -8.81 -0.88 -2.43
CA GLY A 48 -8.42 -2.24 -2.79
C GLY A 48 -7.35 -2.33 -3.88
N PHE A 49 -7.37 -1.41 -4.86
CA PHE A 49 -6.37 -1.39 -5.93
C PHE A 49 -4.98 -1.04 -5.40
N PHE A 50 -4.89 0.00 -4.55
CA PHE A 50 -3.62 0.43 -3.94
C PHE A 50 -3.10 -0.62 -2.96
N TYR A 51 -3.97 -1.17 -2.13
CA TYR A 51 -3.60 -2.22 -1.17
C TYR A 51 -3.04 -3.46 -1.86
N ASN A 52 -3.75 -3.98 -2.87
CA ASN A 52 -3.30 -5.16 -3.61
C ASN A 52 -1.98 -4.89 -4.35
N ARG A 53 -1.78 -3.69 -4.91
CA ARG A 53 -0.50 -3.32 -5.51
C ARG A 53 0.63 -3.39 -4.48
N GLY A 54 0.43 -2.83 -3.29
CA GLY A 54 1.40 -2.91 -2.21
C GLY A 54 1.69 -4.35 -1.76
N LEU A 55 0.68 -5.24 -1.76
CA LEU A 55 0.90 -6.66 -1.50
C LEU A 55 1.75 -7.34 -2.56
N TYR A 56 1.52 -7.06 -3.84
CA TYR A 56 2.33 -7.62 -4.93
C TYR A 56 3.78 -7.14 -4.86
N ASP A 57 4.00 -5.86 -4.53
CA ASP A 57 5.35 -5.32 -4.36
C ASP A 57 6.09 -6.01 -3.18
N ALA A 58 5.37 -6.26 -2.08
CA ALA A 58 5.92 -6.99 -0.93
C ALA A 58 6.20 -8.46 -1.26
N GLU A 59 5.29 -9.14 -1.96
CA GLU A 59 5.47 -10.52 -2.42
C GLU A 59 6.72 -10.63 -3.31
N ALA A 60 6.87 -9.75 -4.29
CA ALA A 60 8.03 -9.74 -5.19
C ALA A 60 9.36 -9.65 -4.42
N LEU A 61 9.45 -8.72 -3.45
CA LEU A 61 10.63 -8.57 -2.60
C LEU A 61 10.91 -9.82 -1.77
N ILE A 62 9.88 -10.43 -1.18
CA ILE A 62 10.04 -11.63 -0.36
C ILE A 62 10.49 -12.80 -1.22
N THR A 63 9.89 -13.00 -2.39
CA THR A 63 10.26 -14.07 -3.32
C THR A 63 11.72 -13.97 -3.75
N GLU A 64 12.19 -12.76 -4.06
CA GLU A 64 13.60 -12.52 -4.37
C GLU A 64 14.51 -12.96 -3.21
N LYS A 65 14.20 -12.54 -1.98
CA LYS A 65 15.01 -12.91 -0.81
C LYS A 65 14.98 -14.39 -0.48
N VAL A 66 13.85 -15.06 -0.65
CA VAL A 66 13.76 -16.52 -0.46
C VAL A 66 14.60 -17.25 -1.50
N SER A 67 14.63 -16.76 -2.75
CA SER A 67 15.51 -17.33 -3.79
C SER A 67 16.98 -17.17 -3.41
N GLU A 68 17.40 -15.97 -3.00
CA GLU A 68 18.77 -15.71 -2.56
C GLU A 68 19.19 -16.64 -1.41
N ILE A 69 18.31 -16.86 -0.43
CA ILE A 69 18.58 -17.77 0.69
C ILE A 69 18.72 -19.21 0.19
N SER A 70 17.87 -19.62 -0.75
CA SER A 70 17.89 -20.97 -1.31
C SER A 70 19.20 -21.23 -2.06
N ASP A 71 19.66 -20.26 -2.85
CA ASP A 71 20.95 -20.33 -3.55
C ASP A 71 22.12 -20.45 -2.55
N GLN A 72 22.12 -19.65 -1.48
CA GLN A 72 23.14 -19.72 -0.43
C GLN A 72 23.14 -21.07 0.30
N LEU A 73 21.98 -21.70 0.51
CA LEU A 73 21.90 -23.03 1.12
C LEU A 73 22.49 -24.11 0.21
N LEU A 74 22.25 -24.03 -1.10
CA LEU A 74 22.85 -24.94 -2.09
C LEU A 74 24.37 -24.82 -2.10
N GLU A 75 24.92 -23.61 -1.96
CA GLU A 75 26.38 -23.41 -1.85
C GLU A 75 27.01 -24.09 -0.63
N LEU A 76 26.23 -24.32 0.44
CA LEU A 76 26.70 -25.02 1.64
C LEU A 76 26.64 -26.55 1.53
N GLU A 77 26.00 -27.10 0.50
CA GLU A 77 25.94 -28.55 0.29
C GLU A 77 27.36 -29.12 0.13
N LYS A 78 27.61 -30.24 0.83
CA LYS A 78 28.88 -30.96 0.74
C LYS A 78 28.71 -32.16 -0.19
N PRO A 79 29.73 -32.50 -1.00
CA PRO A 79 29.66 -33.66 -1.86
C PRO A 79 29.49 -34.92 -1.02
N VAL A 80 28.52 -35.77 -1.40
CA VAL A 80 28.32 -37.09 -0.81
C VAL A 80 28.81 -38.12 -1.81
N SER A 81 29.99 -38.69 -1.58
CA SER A 81 30.51 -39.79 -2.39
C SER A 81 29.80 -41.09 -2.03
N LEU A 82 29.12 -41.72 -2.99
CA LEU A 82 28.73 -43.13 -2.91
C LEU A 82 29.97 -43.96 -3.27
N SER A 83 30.54 -44.62 -2.27
CA SER A 83 31.55 -45.67 -2.45
C SER A 83 30.98 -46.89 -3.14
#